data_AF-A0A7C5BEX8-F1
#
_entry.id   AF-A0A7C5BEX8-F1
#
_cell.length_a   1.000
_cell.length_b   1.000
_cell.length_c   1.000
_cell.angle_alpha   90.00
_cell.angle_beta   90.00
_cell.angle_gamma   90.00
#
_symmetry.space_group_name_H-M   'P 1'
#
loop_
_entity.id
_entity.type
_entity.pdbx_description
1 polymer ?
#
loop_
_entity_poly.entity_id
_entity_poly.type
_entity_poly.pdbx_seq_one_letter_code
_entity_poly.pdbx_strand_id
1 'polypeptide(L)'
;MSKTPIKDTIELLLKGKENLSEEDLQKGITSEFPLEGFKLKSLNLKDDGTLILEFEDPLNKTVGGACRVGILWFQIEQTAKQFNQVKEVKFLPETLFQP
;
A
#
# COMPACT_ATOMS: atom_id res chain seq x y z
N MET A 1 13.85 14.81 2.85
CA MET A 1 12.38 14.89 2.98
C MET A 1 11.82 14.85 1.58
N SER A 2 11.12 13.77 1.20
CA SER A 2 10.56 13.62 -0.14
C SER A 2 9.46 14.68 -0.34
N LYS A 3 9.35 15.26 -1.54
CA LYS A 3 8.42 16.36 -1.84
C LYS A 3 6.97 15.89 -2.04
N THR A 4 6.62 14.67 -1.62
CA THR A 4 5.31 14.05 -1.89
C THR A 4 4.77 13.33 -0.66
N PRO A 5 3.95 13.98 0.19
CA PRO A 5 3.36 13.37 1.38
C PRO A 5 2.64 12.05 1.12
N ILE A 6 1.98 11.91 -0.04
CA ILE A 6 1.32 10.66 -0.46
C ILE A 6 2.32 9.50 -0.49
N LYS A 7 3.49 9.71 -1.10
CA LYS A 7 4.54 8.68 -1.21
C LYS A 7 5.00 8.25 0.18
N ASP A 8 5.30 9.22 1.04
CA ASP A 8 5.82 8.96 2.37
C ASP A 8 4.79 8.21 3.23
N THR A 9 3.50 8.52 3.10
CA THR A 9 2.42 7.79 3.79
C THR A 9 2.25 6.36 3.29
N ILE A 10 2.34 6.13 1.97
CA ILE A 10 2.31 4.77 1.42
C ILE A 10 3.52 3.97 1.88
N GLU A 11 4.73 4.53 1.79
CA GLU A 11 5.95 3.87 2.27
C GLU A 11 5.89 3.58 3.77
N LEU A 12 5.28 4.48 4.57
CA LEU A 12 5.02 4.24 5.99
C LEU A 12 4.08 3.05 6.18
N LEU A 13 2.94 2.98 5.47
CA LEU A 13 2.03 1.83 5.54
C LEU A 13 2.75 0.50 5.23
N LEU A 14 3.62 0.49 4.22
CA LEU A 14 4.34 -0.73 3.80
C LEU A 14 5.38 -1.21 4.81
N LYS A 15 5.84 -0.36 5.73
CA LYS A 15 6.65 -0.81 6.88
C LYS A 15 5.82 -1.60 7.89
N GLY A 16 4.49 -1.44 7.86
CA GLY A 16 3.53 -2.23 8.63
C GLY A 16 3.91 -2.38 10.10
N LYS A 17 4.20 -3.63 10.51
CA LYS A 17 4.55 -3.99 11.89
C LYS A 17 5.75 -3.23 12.46
N GLU A 18 6.65 -2.74 11.60
CA GLU A 18 7.80 -1.94 12.03
C GLU A 18 7.40 -0.56 12.56
N ASN A 19 6.17 -0.10 12.29
CA ASN A 19 5.63 1.13 12.86
C ASN A 19 4.86 0.90 14.17
N LEU A 20 4.63 -0.35 14.58
CA LEU A 20 3.81 -0.66 15.76
C LEU A 20 4.64 -0.59 17.04
N SER A 21 4.08 0.05 18.06
CA SER A 21 4.65 0.08 19.40
C SER A 21 4.37 -1.23 20.16
N GLU A 22 5.07 -1.46 21.27
CA GLU A 22 4.76 -2.60 22.16
C GLU A 22 3.31 -2.54 22.69
N GLU A 23 2.78 -1.34 22.94
CA GLU A 23 1.40 -1.14 23.37
C GLU A 23 0.39 -1.55 22.30
N ASP A 24 0.68 -1.27 21.02
CA ASP A 24 -0.18 -1.68 19.90
C ASP A 24 -0.24 -3.20 19.80
N LEU A 25 0.91 -3.86 19.91
CA LEU A 25 1.01 -5.32 19.90
C LEU A 25 0.26 -5.95 21.08
N GLN A 26 0.35 -5.35 22.28
CA GLN A 26 -0.40 -5.80 23.46
C GLN A 26 -1.92 -5.65 23.29
N LYS A 27 -2.37 -4.67 22.50
CA LYS A 27 -3.79 -4.49 22.13
C LYS A 27 -4.24 -5.41 20.98
N GLY A 28 -3.36 -6.28 20.48
CA GLY A 28 -3.65 -7.20 19.38
C GLY A 28 -3.64 -6.55 18.00
N ILE A 29 -3.08 -5.34 17.86
CA ILE A 29 -2.91 -4.69 16.56
C ILE A 29 -1.82 -5.43 15.80
N THR A 30 -2.13 -5.82 14.57
CA THR A 30 -1.20 -6.54 13.69
C THR A 30 -1.25 -5.95 12.28
N SER A 31 -0.23 -6.24 11.49
CA SER A 31 -0.16 -5.87 10.08
C SER A 31 0.46 -7.02 9.29
N GLU A 32 -0.03 -7.25 8.07
CA GLU A 32 0.62 -8.16 7.13
C GLU A 32 1.88 -7.55 6.51
N PHE A 33 2.02 -6.23 6.54
CA PHE A 33 3.21 -5.54 6.08
C PHE A 33 4.32 -5.55 7.14
N PRO A 34 5.59 -5.53 6.72
CA PRO A 34 6.08 -5.55 5.35
C PRO A 34 5.94 -6.95 4.73
N LEU A 35 5.67 -6.98 3.42
CA LEU A 35 5.74 -8.20 2.62
C LEU A 35 7.12 -8.27 1.97
N GLU A 36 7.78 -9.42 2.07
CA GLU A 36 9.14 -9.60 1.56
C GLU A 36 9.23 -9.29 0.06
N GLY A 37 10.15 -8.39 -0.31
CA GLY A 37 10.35 -7.96 -1.70
C GLY A 37 9.29 -7.00 -2.23
N PHE A 38 8.18 -6.78 -1.52
CA PHE A 38 7.13 -5.86 -1.93
C PHE A 38 7.47 -4.42 -1.56
N LYS A 39 7.55 -3.53 -2.55
CA LYS A 39 7.87 -2.11 -2.32
C LYS A 39 7.31 -1.20 -3.40
N LEU A 40 7.06 0.05 -3.03
CA LEU A 40 6.67 1.10 -3.97
C LEU A 40 7.86 1.46 -4.87
N LYS A 41 7.69 1.28 -6.19
CA LYS A 41 8.69 1.60 -7.21
C LYS A 41 8.51 3.03 -7.72
N SER A 42 7.29 3.40 -8.06
CA SER A 42 6.97 4.74 -8.56
C SER A 42 5.56 5.17 -8.18
N LEU A 43 5.34 6.49 -8.19
CA LEU A 43 4.05 7.11 -7.91
C LEU A 43 3.84 8.24 -8.90
N ASN A 44 2.66 8.29 -9.52
CA ASN A 44 2.28 9.36 -10.44
C ASN A 44 0.83 9.78 -10.18
N LEU A 45 0.65 10.99 -9.66
CA LEU A 45 -0.68 11.60 -9.54
C LEU A 45 -0.96 12.45 -10.78
N LYS A 46 -2.02 12.11 -11.49
CA LYS A 46 -2.51 12.87 -12.63
C LYS A 46 -3.40 14.04 -12.20
N ASP A 47 -3.52 15.03 -13.07
CA ASP A 47 -4.33 16.24 -12.84
C ASP A 47 -5.83 15.93 -12.66
N ASP A 48 -6.32 14.83 -13.23
CA ASP A 48 -7.71 14.37 -13.05
C ASP A 48 -7.99 13.80 -11.65
N GLY A 49 -6.95 13.49 -10.88
CA GLY A 49 -7.01 12.88 -9.55
C GLY A 49 -6.76 11.37 -9.55
N THR A 50 -6.40 10.76 -10.68
CA THR A 50 -6.00 9.35 -10.72
C THR A 50 -4.56 9.19 -10.25
N LEU A 51 -4.37 8.47 -9.15
CA LEU A 51 -3.08 8.09 -8.59
C LEU A 51 -2.65 6.72 -9.13
N ILE A 52 -1.54 6.67 -9.85
CA ILE A 52 -0.92 5.42 -10.30
C ILE A 52 0.19 5.06 -9.32
N LEU A 53 0.09 3.88 -8.72
CA LEU A 53 1.09 3.30 -7.83
C LEU A 53 1.69 2.07 -8.52
N GLU A 54 3.00 2.14 -8.81
CA GLU A 54 3.74 1.01 -9.36
C GLU A 54 4.53 0.33 -8.24
N PHE A 55 4.39 -0.98 -8.10
CA PHE A 55 5.09 -1.77 -7.10
C PHE A 55 6.00 -2.82 -7.74
N GLU A 56 7.04 -3.19 -7.00
CA GLU A 56 7.77 -4.45 -7.22
C GLU A 56 7.16 -5.52 -6.31
N ASP A 57 6.89 -6.71 -6.86
CA ASP A 57 6.51 -7.91 -6.10
C ASP A 57 7.16 -9.17 -6.69
N PRO A 58 8.50 -9.28 -6.68
CA PRO A 58 9.21 -10.38 -7.35
C PRO A 58 8.93 -11.75 -6.72
N LEU A 59 8.41 -11.77 -5.49
CA LEU A 59 8.12 -12.99 -4.74
C LEU A 59 6.62 -13.32 -4.72
N ASN A 60 5.79 -12.58 -5.46
CA ASN A 60 4.34 -12.76 -5.56
C ASN A 60 3.68 -12.82 -4.17
N LYS A 61 4.04 -11.91 -3.25
CA LYS A 61 3.47 -11.87 -1.90
C LYS A 61 2.10 -11.20 -1.86
N THR A 62 1.75 -10.47 -2.91
CA THR A 62 0.45 -9.79 -3.04
C THR A 62 -0.63 -10.61 -3.73
N VAL A 63 -0.32 -11.82 -4.23
CA VAL A 63 -1.33 -12.74 -4.78
C VAL A 63 -1.81 -13.75 -3.73
N GLY A 64 -2.91 -14.43 -4.02
CA GLY A 64 -3.51 -15.46 -3.18
C GLY A 64 -5.00 -15.22 -2.96
N GLY A 65 -5.62 -15.95 -2.04
CA GLY A 65 -7.08 -15.97 -1.92
C GLY A 65 -7.75 -14.59 -1.86
N ALA A 66 -8.86 -14.45 -2.60
CA ALA A 66 -9.58 -13.18 -2.84
C ALA A 66 -9.81 -12.32 -1.58
N CYS A 67 -10.11 -12.93 -0.44
CA CYS A 67 -10.33 -12.21 0.83
C CYS A 67 -9.05 -11.48 1.28
N ARG A 68 -7.91 -12.16 1.27
CA ARG A 68 -6.63 -11.60 1.73
C ARG A 68 -6.15 -10.51 0.79
N VAL A 69 -6.12 -10.78 -0.52
CA VAL A 69 -5.61 -9.82 -1.50
C VAL A 69 -6.49 -8.58 -1.60
N GLY A 70 -7.81 -8.74 -1.41
CA GLY A 70 -8.73 -7.62 -1.26
C GLY A 70 -8.39 -6.72 -0.08
N ILE A 71 -8.06 -7.29 1.08
CA ILE A 71 -7.65 -6.50 2.27
C ILE A 71 -6.37 -5.70 1.98
N LEU A 72 -5.36 -6.32 1.37
CA LEU A 72 -4.11 -5.63 1.01
C LEU A 72 -4.37 -4.47 0.04
N TRP A 73 -5.18 -4.70 -0.99
CA TRP A 73 -5.61 -3.65 -1.94
C TRP A 73 -6.29 -2.51 -1.19
N PHE A 74 -7.31 -2.81 -0.38
CA PHE A 74 -8.10 -1.79 0.32
C PHE A 74 -7.25 -0.97 1.28
N GLN A 75 -6.31 -1.58 2.01
CA GLN A 75 -5.43 -0.84 2.92
C GLN A 75 -4.61 0.23 2.19
N ILE A 76 -4.01 -0.11 1.05
CA ILE A 76 -3.19 0.83 0.28
C ILE A 76 -4.09 1.88 -0.39
N GLU A 77 -5.21 1.45 -0.99
CA GLU A 77 -6.15 2.34 -1.66
C GLU A 77 -6.73 3.39 -0.70
N GLN A 78 -7.24 2.95 0.45
CA GLN A 78 -7.86 3.85 1.42
C GLN A 78 -6.83 4.79 2.04
N THR A 79 -5.60 4.34 2.25
CA THR A 79 -4.50 5.20 2.71
C THR A 79 -4.19 6.30 1.68
N ALA A 80 -4.12 5.96 0.38
CA ALA A 80 -3.95 6.97 -0.67
C ALA A 80 -5.13 7.96 -0.74
N LYS A 81 -6.36 7.47 -0.57
CA LYS A 81 -7.59 8.28 -0.61
C LYS A 81 -7.78 9.20 0.61
N GLN A 82 -6.92 9.13 1.63
CA GLN A 82 -6.88 10.15 2.70
C GLN A 82 -6.53 11.54 2.16
N PHE A 83 -5.84 11.61 1.01
CA PHE A 83 -5.52 12.85 0.34
C PHE A 83 -6.65 13.23 -0.61
N ASN A 84 -7.29 14.38 -0.37
CA ASN A 84 -8.47 14.86 -1.12
C ASN A 84 -8.27 14.97 -2.65
N GLN A 85 -7.03 15.17 -3.10
CA GLN A 85 -6.65 15.22 -4.51
C GLN A 85 -6.68 13.85 -5.21
N VAL A 86 -6.68 12.75 -4.45
CA VAL A 86 -6.73 11.37 -4.97
C VAL A 86 -8.19 10.93 -5.07
N LYS A 87 -8.69 10.79 -6.29
CA LYS A 87 -10.07 10.35 -6.58
C LYS A 87 -10.14 8.87 -6.95
N GLU A 88 -9.10 8.38 -7.63
CA GLU A 88 -8.98 7.00 -8.09
C GLU A 88 -7.56 6.51 -7.84
N VAL A 89 -7.38 5.22 -7.55
CA VAL A 89 -6.07 4.59 -7.39
C VAL A 89 -5.96 3.45 -8.38
N LYS A 90 -4.85 3.39 -9.11
CA LYS A 90 -4.51 2.29 -10.03
C LYS A 90 -3.21 1.64 -9.61
N PHE A 91 -3.19 0.32 -9.61
CA PHE A 91 -2.04 -0.48 -9.23
C PHE A 91 -1.36 -1.05 -10.47
N LEU A 92 -0.03 -0.94 -10.53
CA LEU A 92 0.79 -1.56 -11.56
C LEU A 92 1.86 -2.48 -10.95
N PRO A 93 2.10 -3.68 -11.53
CA PRO A 93 1.36 -4.27 -12.65
C PRO A 93 -0.08 -4.67 -12.29
N GLU A 94 -0.97 -4.81 -13.28
CA GLU A 94 -2.38 -5.19 -13.06
C GLU A 94 -2.54 -6.61 -12.48
N THR A 95 -1.47 -7.42 -12.52
CA THR A 95 -1.41 -8.75 -11.93
C THR A 95 -1.26 -8.75 -10.40
N LEU A 96 -1.07 -7.57 -9.77
CA LEU A 96 -1.07 -7.47 -8.32
C LEU A 96 -2.46 -7.76 -7.76
N PHE A 97 -2.50 -8.30 -6.54
CA PHE A 97 -3.73 -8.50 -5.76
C PHE A 97 -4.79 -9.38 -6.45
N GLN A 98 -4.34 -10.34 -7.27
CA GLN A 98 -5.22 -11.30 -7.92
C GLN A 98 -5.48 -12.54 -7.02
N PRO A 99 -6.71 -13.11 -7.06
CA PRO A 99 -7.07 -14.36 -6.39
C PRO A 99 -6.21 -15.58 -6.72
#